data_AF-A0A524PXH0-F1
#
_entry.id   AF-A0A524PXH0-F1
#
_cell.length_a   1.000
_cell.length_b   1.000
_cell.length_c   1.000
_cell.angle_alpha   90.00
_cell.angle_beta   90.00
_cell.angle_gamma   90.00
#
_symmetry.space_group_name_H-M   'P 1'
#
loop_
_entity.id
_entity.type
_entity.pdbx_description
1 polymer ?
#
loop_
_entity_poly.entity_id
_entity_poly.type
_entity_poly.pdbx_seq_one_letter_code
_entity_poly.pdbx_strand_id
1 'polypeptide(L)'
;MPVSRRDFLKLTGMTAAGTFVGGSSFLTGCKSAEKLGGSKESTTICPYCGVGCGLIVSAKGGKIINIEGDPDHPINQDHSAPRGAPSIRSQ
;
A
#
# COMPACT_ATOMS: atom_id res chain seq x y z
N MET A 1 38.17 -30.25 15.00
CA MET A 1 38.09 -30.50 13.55
C MET A 1 38.11 -29.14 12.87
N PRO A 2 39.16 -28.74 12.13
CA PRO A 2 39.21 -27.42 11.54
C PRO A 2 38.20 -27.37 10.39
N VAL A 3 37.08 -26.69 10.60
CA VAL A 3 36.04 -26.50 9.57
C VAL A 3 36.65 -25.71 8.42
N SER A 4 36.72 -26.31 7.24
CA SER A 4 37.31 -25.66 6.07
C SER A 4 36.37 -24.57 5.57
N ARG A 5 36.93 -23.49 4.99
CA ARG A 5 36.13 -22.38 4.43
C ARG A 5 35.08 -22.86 3.43
N ARG A 6 35.34 -23.99 2.76
CA ARG A 6 34.43 -24.67 1.82
C ARG A 6 33.27 -25.36 2.53
N ASP A 7 33.49 -25.91 3.72
CA ASP A 7 32.44 -26.53 4.53
C ASP A 7 31.54 -25.47 5.15
N PHE A 8 32.11 -24.31 5.50
CA PHE A 8 31.35 -23.16 5.97
C PHE A 8 30.42 -22.61 4.87
N LEU A 9 30.92 -22.49 3.62
CA LEU A 9 30.10 -22.07 2.48
C LEU A 9 28.98 -23.07 2.14
N LYS A 10 29.22 -24.38 2.29
CA LYS A 10 28.18 -25.40 2.09
C LYS A 10 27.10 -25.33 3.17
N LEU A 11 27.50 -25.13 4.42
CA LEU A 11 26.58 -25.02 5.56
C LEU A 11 25.68 -23.78 5.44
N THR A 12 26.25 -22.62 5.07
CA THR A 12 25.48 -21.38 4.89
C THR A 12 24.66 -21.39 3.60
N GLY A 13 25.17 -21.99 2.52
CA GLY A 13 24.45 -22.13 1.25
C GLY A 13 23.18 -22.98 1.34
N MET A 14 23.21 -24.08 2.11
CA MET A 14 22.03 -24.94 2.31
C MET A 14 20.93 -24.26 3.12
N THR A 15 21.30 -23.44 4.11
CA THR A 15 20.33 -22.69 4.93
C THR A 15 19.64 -21.58 4.12
N ALA A 16 20.39 -20.87 3.26
CA ALA A 16 19.82 -19.84 2.39
C ALA A 16 18.87 -20.41 1.33
N ALA A 17 19.19 -21.55 0.71
CA ALA A 17 18.29 -22.18 -0.27
C ALA A 17 17.00 -22.72 0.37
N GLY A 18 17.06 -23.20 1.61
CA GLY A 18 15.91 -23.72 2.34
C GLY A 18 14.83 -22.67 2.64
N THR A 19 15.23 -21.43 2.91
CA THR A 19 14.27 -20.34 3.19
C THR A 19 13.60 -19.80 1.94
N PHE A 20 14.18 -19.93 0.74
CA PHE A 20 13.52 -19.53 -0.51
C PHE A 20 12.46 -20.54 -0.99
N VAL A 21 12.68 -21.86 -0.78
CA VAL A 21 11.70 -22.88 -1.18
C VAL A 21 10.61 -23.08 -0.13
N GLY A 22 10.94 -23.01 1.17
CA GLY A 22 9.98 -23.17 2.27
C GLY A 22 9.31 -21.88 2.76
N GLY A 23 9.89 -20.71 2.46
CA GLY A 23 9.41 -19.41 2.97
C GLY A 23 8.23 -18.81 2.20
N SER A 24 7.88 -19.36 1.02
CA SER A 24 6.78 -18.85 0.19
C SER A 24 5.40 -19.05 0.84
N SER A 25 5.26 -19.93 1.82
CA SER A 25 3.97 -20.15 2.50
C SER A 25 3.51 -18.98 3.38
N PHE A 26 4.40 -18.03 3.70
CA PHE A 26 4.04 -16.84 4.51
C PHE A 26 3.66 -15.60 3.68
N LEU A 27 3.88 -15.61 2.36
CA LEU A 27 3.58 -14.47 1.48
C LEU A 27 2.16 -14.50 0.90
N THR A 28 1.44 -15.63 1.00
CA THR A 28 0.05 -15.79 0.53
C THR A 28 -1.00 -15.13 1.45
N GLY A 29 -0.57 -14.39 2.47
CA GLY A 29 -1.46 -13.67 3.40
C GLY A 29 -1.94 -12.30 2.91
N CYS A 30 -1.39 -11.76 1.82
CA CYS A 30 -1.83 -10.46 1.29
C CYS A 30 -3.10 -10.62 0.44
N LYS A 31 -4.25 -10.80 1.08
CA LYS A 31 -5.54 -10.52 0.44
C LYS A 31 -5.59 -9.04 0.09
N SER A 32 -5.56 -8.75 -1.20
CA SER A 32 -5.70 -7.42 -1.78
C SER A 32 -7.00 -6.76 -1.29
N ALA A 33 -6.96 -5.43 -1.17
CA ALA A 33 -7.92 -4.60 -0.48
C ALA A 33 -9.34 -4.62 -1.09
N GLU A 34 -10.22 -5.50 -0.61
CA GLU A 34 -11.67 -5.32 -0.73
C GLU A 34 -12.17 -4.51 0.47
N LYS A 35 -12.06 -3.18 0.42
CA LYS A 35 -12.49 -2.33 1.54
C LYS A 35 -13.26 -1.07 1.17
N LEU A 36 -14.11 -1.13 0.13
CA LEU A 36 -15.03 -0.02 -0.20
C LEU A 36 -16.49 -0.47 -0.40
N GLY A 37 -16.87 -1.67 0.05
CA GLY A 37 -18.26 -2.14 0.01
C GLY A 37 -19.21 -1.25 0.82
N GLY A 38 -19.97 -0.40 0.13
CA GLY A 38 -21.02 0.44 0.69
C GLY A 38 -20.59 1.83 1.18
N SER A 39 -19.48 2.39 0.67
CA SER A 39 -19.18 3.82 0.85
C SER A 39 -19.84 4.68 -0.22
N LYS A 40 -20.26 5.89 0.17
CA LYS A 40 -20.64 6.96 -0.74
C LYS A 40 -19.37 7.64 -1.23
N GLU A 41 -19.14 7.58 -2.53
CA GLU A 41 -18.05 8.29 -3.20
C GLU A 41 -18.51 9.68 -3.63
N SER A 42 -17.61 10.65 -3.56
CA SER A 42 -17.87 12.02 -3.98
C SER A 42 -16.58 12.67 -4.47
N THR A 43 -16.63 13.27 -5.66
CA THR A 43 -15.48 13.99 -6.23
C THR A 43 -15.41 15.40 -5.67
N THR A 44 -14.22 15.83 -5.25
CA THR A 44 -13.95 17.14 -4.65
C THR A 44 -12.60 17.67 -5.13
N ILE A 45 -12.32 18.96 -4.90
CA ILE A 45 -11.04 19.57 -5.26
C ILE A 45 -10.20 19.82 -4.00
N CYS A 46 -8.89 19.56 -4.09
CA CYS A 46 -7.94 19.71 -2.99
C CYS A 46 -7.57 21.18 -2.75
N PRO A 47 -7.93 21.79 -1.60
CA PRO A 47 -7.63 23.19 -1.33
C PRO A 47 -6.24 23.41 -0.69
N TYR A 48 -5.46 22.35 -0.44
CA TYR A 48 -4.25 22.44 0.39
C TYR A 48 -3.13 23.27 -0.22
N CYS A 49 -2.80 23.06 -1.49
CA CYS A 49 -1.65 23.70 -2.14
C CYS A 49 -2.02 24.69 -3.24
N GLY A 50 -3.32 24.94 -3.48
CA GLY A 50 -3.79 25.81 -4.55
C GLY A 50 -3.64 25.27 -5.98
N VAL A 51 -3.03 24.09 -6.15
CA VAL A 51 -2.91 23.40 -7.45
C VAL A 51 -4.27 22.87 -7.93
N GLY A 52 -5.19 22.60 -7.01
CA GLY A 52 -6.55 22.15 -7.34
C GLY A 52 -6.61 20.70 -7.86
N CYS A 53 -5.82 19.78 -7.28
CA CYS A 53 -5.91 18.35 -7.61
C CYS A 53 -7.32 17.79 -7.32
N GLY A 54 -7.77 16.85 -8.14
CA GLY A 54 -9.10 16.23 -8.06
C GLY A 54 -9.01 15.03 -7.15
N LEU A 55 -9.93 14.90 -6.21
CA LEU A 55 -9.93 13.86 -5.19
C LEU A 55 -11.27 13.15 -5.15
N ILE A 56 -11.23 11.83 -5.07
CA ILE A 56 -12.40 11.00 -4.81
C ILE A 56 -12.42 10.66 -3.32
N VAL A 57 -13.46 11.11 -2.63
CA VAL A 57 -13.65 10.88 -1.19
C VAL A 57 -14.68 9.78 -1.00
N SER A 58 -14.28 8.68 -0.38
CA SER A 58 -15.18 7.60 0.01
C SER A 58 -15.57 7.75 1.48
N ALA A 59 -16.86 7.92 1.76
CA ALA A 59 -17.41 8.07 3.09
C ALA A 59 -18.39 6.96 3.44
N LYS A 60 -18.33 6.42 4.65
CA LYS A 60 -19.25 5.40 5.15
C LYS A 60 -19.74 5.78 6.55
N GLY A 61 -21.05 5.81 6.76
CA GLY A 61 -21.65 6.17 8.05
C GLY A 61 -21.28 7.59 8.52
N GLY A 62 -21.14 8.55 7.59
CA GLY A 62 -20.76 9.93 7.91
C GLY A 62 -19.28 10.14 8.23
N LYS A 63 -18.45 9.09 8.22
CA LYS A 63 -16.99 9.18 8.37
C LYS A 63 -16.29 8.96 7.04
N ILE A 64 -15.22 9.72 6.79
CA ILE A 64 -14.36 9.54 5.62
C ILE A 64 -13.48 8.32 5.89
N ILE A 65 -13.56 7.32 5.02
CA ILE A 65 -12.80 6.08 5.15
C ILE A 65 -11.60 6.02 4.20
N ASN A 66 -11.68 6.75 3.08
CA ASN A 66 -10.65 6.78 2.06
C ASN A 66 -10.71 8.08 1.26
N ILE A 67 -9.57 8.52 0.75
CA ILE A 67 -9.44 9.63 -0.20
C ILE A 67 -8.37 9.22 -1.21
N GLU A 68 -8.75 9.22 -2.48
CA GLU A 68 -7.90 8.86 -3.61
C GLU A 68 -7.84 10.01 -4.62
N GLY A 69 -6.87 9.97 -5.53
CA GLY A 69 -6.81 10.91 -6.65
C GLY A 69 -7.86 10.55 -7.70
N ASP A 70 -8.48 11.57 -8.29
CA ASP A 70 -9.39 11.37 -9.43
C ASP A 70 -8.58 11.04 -10.70
N PRO A 71 -8.79 9.85 -11.33
CA PRO A 71 -8.12 9.47 -12.57
C PRO A 71 -8.50 10.35 -13.76
N ASP A 72 -9.71 10.92 -13.76
CA ASP A 72 -10.22 11.72 -14.88
C ASP A 72 -9.78 13.18 -14.78
N HIS A 73 -9.17 13.60 -13.67
CA HIS A 73 -8.82 15.00 -13.47
C HIS A 73 -7.44 15.33 -14.08
N PRO A 74 -7.36 16.32 -15.01
CA PRO A 74 -6.17 16.60 -15.82
C PRO A 74 -4.93 17.00 -15.01
N ILE A 75 -5.12 17.43 -13.76
CA ILE A 75 -4.06 17.99 -12.91
C ILE A 75 -3.29 16.89 -12.20
N ASN A 76 -3.96 15.83 -11.75
CA ASN A 76 -3.32 14.83 -10.89
C ASN A 76 -3.35 13.42 -11.44
N GLN A 77 -4.14 13.06 -12.45
CA GLN A 77 -3.79 11.86 -13.21
C GLN A 77 -4.26 10.53 -12.61
N ASP A 78 -4.96 10.53 -11.46
CA ASP A 78 -5.03 9.47 -10.42
C ASP A 78 -4.10 9.68 -9.21
N HIS A 79 -3.13 10.59 -9.27
CA HIS A 79 -2.14 10.76 -8.22
C HIS A 79 -2.68 11.58 -7.04
N SER A 80 -2.58 11.05 -5.83
CA SER A 80 -2.78 11.82 -4.61
C SER A 80 -1.43 12.24 -4.03
N ALA A 81 -1.19 13.54 -3.91
CA ALA A 81 -0.01 14.04 -3.20
C ALA A 81 -0.10 13.65 -1.71
N PRO A 82 1.01 13.40 -0.99
CA PRO A 82 0.97 13.07 0.44
C PRO A 82 0.33 14.15 1.31
N ARG A 83 0.23 15.39 0.81
CA ARG A 83 -0.53 16.49 1.44
C ARG A 83 -2.04 16.39 1.28
N GLY A 84 -2.51 15.76 0.20
CA GLY A 84 -3.93 15.49 -0.08
C GLY A 84 -4.35 14.06 0.25
N ALA A 85 -3.40 13.16 0.51
CA ALA A 85 -3.66 11.85 1.06
C ALA A 85 -4.27 11.99 2.46
N PRO A 86 -5.27 11.17 2.81
CA PRO A 86 -5.98 11.36 4.05
C PRO A 86 -5.08 10.93 5.20
N SER A 87 -4.69 11.88 6.05
CA SER A 87 -4.42 11.55 7.45
C SER A 87 -5.76 11.21 8.09
N ILE A 88 -6.29 10.00 7.87
CA ILE A 88 -7.48 9.51 8.55
C ILE A 88 -7.17 9.38 10.05
N ARG A 89 -7.18 10.49 10.78
CA ARG A 89 -7.16 10.48 12.23
C ARG A 89 -8.56 10.03 12.63
N SER A 90 -8.72 8.71 12.78
CA SER A 90 -9.91 8.09 13.34
C SER A 90 -10.13 8.66 14.75
N GLN A 91 -10.90 9.74 14.83
CA GLN A 91 -11.52 10.19 16.07
C GLN A 91 -12.84 9.45 16.26
#